data_AF-A0A653MF13-F1
#
_entry.id   AF-A0A653MF13-F1
#
_cell.length_a   1.000
_cell.length_b   1.000
_cell.length_c   1.000
_cell.angle_alpha   90.00
_cell.angle_beta   90.00
_cell.angle_gamma   90.00
#
_symmetry.space_group_name_H-M   'P 1'
#
loop_
_entity.id
_entity.type
_entity.pdbx_description
1 polymer ?
#
loop_
_entity_poly.entity_id
_entity_poly.type
_entity_poly.pdbx_seq_one_letter_code
_entity_poly.pdbx_strand_id
1 'polypeptide(L)'
;MRRAVPVLVLAVIAVVAAVVCGFALHAAGPLNPVSGWFGPAERGFVSTKSQYDSMLTSVHVAEVAAVVVVVAVLAAVVVALVMRRRRARP
;
A
#
# COMPACT_ATOMS: atom_id res chain seq x y z
N MET A 1 -5.22 19.52 -20.23
CA MET A 1 -4.98 18.15 -19.70
C MET A 1 -3.53 17.88 -19.29
N ARG A 2 -2.50 18.27 -20.07
CA ARG A 2 -1.07 18.00 -19.78
C ARG A 2 -0.58 18.35 -18.36
N ARG A 3 -1.18 19.36 -17.71
CA ARG A 3 -0.83 19.78 -16.34
C ARG A 3 -1.33 18.83 -15.25
N ALA A 4 -2.42 18.09 -15.46
CA ALA A 4 -2.96 17.17 -14.45
C ALA A 4 -2.34 15.76 -14.54
N VAL A 5 -1.67 15.45 -15.65
CA VAL A 5 -1.02 14.15 -15.92
C VAL A 5 -0.14 13.67 -14.76
N PRO A 6 0.78 14.47 -14.17
CA PRO A 6 1.63 13.97 -13.09
C PRO A 6 0.85 13.58 -11.83
N VAL A 7 -0.20 14.32 -11.48
CA VAL A 7 -1.05 13.99 -10.32
C VAL A 7 -1.88 12.74 -10.61
N LEU A 8 -2.40 12.59 -11.82
CA LEU A 8 -3.14 11.39 -12.24
C LEU A 8 -2.24 10.15 -12.24
N VAL A 9 -1.01 10.25 -12.72
CA VAL A 9 -0.05 9.13 -12.69
C VAL A 9 0.25 8.72 -11.26
N LEU A 10 0.50 9.68 -10.35
CA LEU A 10 0.75 9.38 -8.94
C LEU A 10 -0.48 8.76 -8.25
N ALA A 11 -1.68 9.22 -8.60
CA ALA A 11 -2.92 8.63 -8.11
C ALA A 11 -3.08 7.17 -8.59
N VAL A 12 -2.80 6.89 -9.86
CA VAL A 12 -2.83 5.52 -10.41
C VAL A 12 -1.81 4.63 -9.70
N ILE A 13 -0.58 5.10 -9.50
CA ILE A 13 0.46 4.37 -8.78
C ILE A 13 0.01 4.07 -7.35
N ALA A 14 -0.56 5.06 -6.65
CA ALA A 14 -1.08 4.86 -5.29
C ALA A 14 -2.20 3.81 -5.25
N VAL A 15 -3.13 3.84 -6.21
CA VAL A 15 -4.22 2.86 -6.29
C VAL A 15 -3.66 1.45 -6.55
N VAL A 16 -2.75 1.30 -7.52
CA VAL A 16 -2.13 0.01 -7.83
C VAL A 16 -1.38 -0.54 -6.62
N ALA A 17 -0.59 0.29 -5.95
CA ALA A 17 0.14 -0.11 -4.75
C ALA A 17 -0.80 -0.49 -3.60
N ALA A 18 -1.92 0.21 -3.42
CA ALA A 18 -2.92 -0.12 -2.42
C ALA A 18 -3.58 -1.48 -2.71
N VAL A 19 -3.89 -1.77 -3.97
CA VAL A 19 -4.41 -3.07 -4.41
C VAL A 19 -3.39 -4.18 -4.13
N VAL A 20 -2.12 -3.99 -4.49
CA VAL A 20 -1.04 -4.95 -4.21
C VAL A 20 -0.90 -5.18 -2.71
N CYS A 21 -0.95 -4.13 -1.90
CA CYS A 21 -0.92 -4.22 -0.44
C CYS A 21 -2.07 -5.08 0.09
N GLY A 22 -3.29 -4.84 -0.37
CA GLY A 22 -4.47 -5.63 0.01
C GLY A 22 -4.34 -7.11 -0.35
N PHE A 23 -3.91 -7.41 -1.59
CA PHE A 23 -3.68 -8.80 -2.02
C PHE A 23 -2.56 -9.49 -1.24
N ALA A 24 -1.47 -8.79 -0.96
CA ALA A 24 -0.35 -9.33 -0.20
C ALA A 24 -0.72 -9.62 1.26
N LEU A 25 -1.51 -8.74 1.89
CA LEU A 25 -2.06 -8.99 3.23
C LEU A 25 -3.03 -10.18 3.24
N HIS A 26 -3.83 -10.34 2.17
CA HIS A 26 -4.72 -11.50 2.02
C HIS A 26 -3.93 -12.80 1.81
N ALA A 27 -2.86 -12.75 1.00
CA ALA A 27 -1.98 -13.89 0.74
C ALA A 27 -1.16 -14.31 1.98
N ALA A 28 -0.85 -13.37 2.88
CA ALA A 28 -0.26 -13.70 4.18
C ALA A 28 -1.19 -14.59 5.05
N GLY A 29 -2.48 -14.69 4.71
CA GLY A 29 -3.42 -15.62 5.33
C GLY A 29 -3.66 -15.31 6.83
N PRO A 30 -4.26 -16.27 7.57
CA PRO A 30 -4.61 -16.09 8.98
C PRO A 30 -3.39 -15.98 9.92
N LEU A 31 -2.18 -16.20 9.40
CA LEU A 31 -0.92 -16.03 10.11
C LEU A 31 -0.46 -14.57 10.18
N ASN A 32 -1.08 -13.67 9.40
CA ASN A 32 -0.82 -12.24 9.47
C ASN A 32 -1.11 -11.74 10.91
N PRO A 33 -0.12 -11.16 11.63
CA PRO A 33 -0.30 -10.77 13.02
C PRO A 33 -1.41 -9.72 13.22
N VAL A 34 -1.83 -9.03 12.16
CA VAL A 34 -2.89 -8.00 12.20
C VAL A 34 -4.26 -8.56 11.81
N SER A 35 -4.38 -9.71 11.13
CA SER A 35 -5.68 -10.29 10.79
C SER A 35 -6.45 -10.80 12.01
N GLY A 36 -5.77 -10.98 13.14
CA GLY A 36 -6.38 -11.31 14.44
C GLY A 36 -6.94 -10.13 15.22
N TRP A 37 -6.79 -8.87 14.77
CA TRP A 37 -7.37 -7.71 15.48
C TRP A 37 -8.89 -7.60 15.36
N PHE A 38 -9.49 -8.20 14.34
CA PHE A 38 -10.94 -8.12 14.07
C PHE A 38 -11.63 -9.50 14.03
N GLY A 39 -10.93 -10.59 14.31
CA GLY A 39 -11.45 -11.96 14.29
C GLY A 39 -11.15 -12.71 15.59
N PRO A 40 -11.90 -13.78 15.92
CA PRO A 40 -11.60 -14.61 17.08
C PRO A 40 -10.17 -15.15 16.98
N ALA A 41 -9.42 -15.11 18.09
CA ALA A 41 -8.06 -15.64 18.16
C ALA A 41 -8.07 -17.14 17.79
N GLU A 42 -7.81 -17.44 16.52
CA GLU A 42 -7.91 -18.81 16.02
C GLU A 42 -6.80 -19.68 16.63
N ARG A 43 -7.22 -20.89 16.99
CA ARG A 43 -6.47 -21.88 17.76
C ARG A 43 -5.17 -22.23 17.04
N GLY A 44 -4.04 -21.96 17.70
CA GLY A 44 -2.68 -22.41 17.36
C GLY A 44 -2.46 -22.92 15.94
N PHE A 45 -2.27 -22.00 14.99
CA PHE A 45 -1.92 -22.37 13.62
C PHE A 45 -0.54 -23.03 13.58
N VAL A 46 -0.49 -24.30 13.16
CA VAL A 46 0.76 -25.00 12.85
C VAL A 46 1.04 -24.83 11.36
N SER A 47 2.02 -24.00 11.02
CA SER A 47 2.49 -23.81 9.64
C SER A 47 3.75 -24.62 9.38
N THR A 48 3.86 -25.20 8.19
CA THR A 48 5.15 -25.70 7.70
C THR A 48 6.14 -24.54 7.49
N LYS A 49 7.45 -24.80 7.53
CA LYS A 49 8.47 -23.77 7.31
C LYS A 49 8.26 -22.98 6.01
N SER A 50 7.94 -23.67 4.93
CA SER A 50 7.67 -23.02 3.63
C SER A 50 6.42 -22.14 3.64
N GLN A 51 5.38 -22.50 4.40
CA GLN A 51 4.19 -21.65 4.56
C GLN A 51 4.50 -20.39 5.39
N TYR A 52 5.34 -20.52 6.42
CA TYR A 52 5.78 -19.37 7.22
C TYR A 52 6.65 -18.41 6.41
N ASP A 53 7.63 -18.92 5.65
CA ASP A 53 8.50 -18.09 4.80
C ASP A 53 7.69 -17.42 3.66
N SER A 54 6.69 -18.11 3.10
CA SER A 54 5.74 -17.53 2.12
C SER A 54 4.84 -16.44 2.73
N MET A 55 4.47 -16.58 3.99
CA MET A 55 3.71 -15.55 4.71
C MET A 55 4.57 -14.32 4.97
N LEU A 56 5.78 -14.48 5.49
CA LEU A 56 6.70 -13.35 5.73
C LEU A 56 7.01 -12.56 4.46
N THR A 57 7.25 -13.24 3.36
CA THR A 57 7.45 -12.57 2.06
C THR A 57 6.21 -11.79 1.62
N SER A 58 5.01 -12.33 1.81
CA SER A 58 3.76 -11.63 1.53
C SER A 58 3.59 -10.39 2.43
N VAL A 59 3.92 -10.47 3.72
CA VAL A 59 3.89 -9.33 4.64
C VAL A 59 4.87 -8.24 4.20
N HIS A 60 6.12 -8.59 3.86
CA HIS A 60 7.09 -7.61 3.38
C HIS A 60 6.66 -6.94 2.07
N VAL A 61 6.04 -7.69 1.15
CA VAL A 61 5.45 -7.09 -0.06
C VAL A 61 4.35 -6.09 0.31
N ALA A 62 3.50 -6.41 1.28
CA ALA A 62 2.47 -5.48 1.75
C ALA A 62 3.07 -4.21 2.38
N GLU A 63 4.09 -4.35 3.22
CA GLU A 63 4.80 -3.22 3.86
C GLU A 63 5.42 -2.29 2.81
N VAL A 64 6.14 -2.85 1.84
CA VAL A 64 6.75 -2.07 0.75
C VAL A 64 5.66 -1.39 -0.08
N ALA A 65 4.59 -2.09 -0.42
CA ALA A 65 3.48 -1.52 -1.17
C ALA A 65 2.81 -0.36 -0.40
N ALA A 66 2.61 -0.50 0.91
CA ALA A 66 2.07 0.56 1.76
C ALA A 66 2.96 1.81 1.75
N VAL A 67 4.28 1.65 1.85
CA VAL A 67 5.23 2.77 1.73
C VAL A 67 5.10 3.46 0.37
N VAL A 68 4.98 2.69 -0.73
CA VAL A 68 4.80 3.26 -2.07
C VAL A 68 3.51 4.07 -2.16
N VAL A 69 2.39 3.60 -1.56
CA VAL A 69 1.14 4.37 -1.49
C VAL A 69 1.38 5.72 -0.82
N VAL A 70 1.99 5.72 0.37
CA VAL A 70 2.24 6.95 1.14
C VAL A 70 3.11 7.92 0.36
N VAL A 71 4.20 7.45 -0.24
CA VAL A 71 5.12 8.29 -1.03
C VAL A 71 4.39 8.87 -2.26
N ALA A 72 3.62 8.05 -2.97
CA ALA A 72 2.88 8.50 -4.15
C ALA A 72 1.83 9.56 -3.80
N VAL A 73 1.10 9.39 -2.70
CA VAL A 73 0.12 10.38 -2.21
C VAL A 73 0.82 11.67 -1.79
N LEU A 74 1.90 11.61 -1.03
CA LEU A 74 2.66 12.80 -0.61
C LEU A 74 3.21 13.55 -1.83
N ALA A 75 3.78 12.84 -2.79
CA ALA A 75 4.23 13.43 -4.04
C ALA A 75 3.07 14.10 -4.80
N ALA A 76 1.90 13.46 -4.87
CA ALA A 76 0.73 14.02 -5.54
C ALA A 76 0.27 15.33 -4.87
N VAL A 77 0.25 15.36 -3.53
CA VAL A 77 -0.08 16.55 -2.74
C VAL A 77 0.94 17.67 -3.00
N VAL A 78 2.24 17.39 -2.94
CA VAL A 78 3.29 18.37 -3.21
C VAL A 78 3.15 18.95 -4.62
N VAL A 79 2.96 18.11 -5.64
CA VAL A 79 2.76 18.56 -7.02
C VAL A 79 1.50 19.43 -7.12
N ALA A 80 0.38 19.00 -6.55
CA ALA A 80 -0.86 19.77 -6.57
C ALA A 80 -0.70 21.16 -5.90
N LEU A 81 -0.01 21.21 -4.75
CA LEU A 81 0.29 22.46 -4.04
C LEU A 81 1.21 23.38 -4.85
N VAL A 82 2.26 22.85 -5.46
CA VAL A 82 3.17 23.63 -6.32
C VAL A 82 2.42 24.19 -7.53
N MET A 83 1.57 23.39 -8.17
CA MET A 83 0.76 23.85 -9.30
C MET A 83 -0.22 24.95 -8.89
N ARG A 84 -0.86 24.81 -7.72
CA ARG A 84 -1.76 25.84 -7.18
C ARG A 84 -1.01 27.13 -6.88
N ARG A 85 0.17 27.04 -6.24
CA ARG A 85 1.02 28.21 -5.94
C ARG A 85 1.50 28.93 -7.20
N ARG A 86 1.93 28.18 -8.24
CA ARG A 86 2.34 28.77 -9.53
C ARG A 86 1.19 29.46 -10.25
N ARG A 87 -0.05 29.02 -10.07
CA ARG A 87 -1.24 29.64 -10.67
C ARG A 87 -1.72 30.90 -9.93
N ALA A 88 -1.36 31.03 -8.65
CA ALA A 88 -1.72 32.16 -7.81
C ALA A 88 -0.69 33.31 -7.82
N ARG A 89 0.50 33.08 -8.40
CA ARG A 89 1.45 34.16 -8.66
C ARG A 89 1.09 34.83 -10.01
N PRO A 90 0.85 36.15 -10.04
CA PRO A 90 0.57 36.88 -11.27
C PRO A 90 1.78 36.88 -12.23
#